data_AF-A0A369CKB3-F1
#
_entry.id   AF-A0A369CKB3-F1
#
_cell.length_a   1.000
_cell.length_b   1.000
_cell.length_c   1.000
_cell.angle_alpha   90.00
_cell.angle_beta   90.00
_cell.angle_gamma   90.00
#
_symmetry.space_group_name_H-M   'P 1'
#
loop_
_entity.id
_entity.type
_entity.pdbx_description
1 polymer ?
#
loop_
_entity_poly.entity_id
_entity_poly.type
_entity_poly.pdbx_seq_one_letter_code
_entity_poly.pdbx_strand_id
1 'polypeptide(L)'
;MRLSHVIGFDDAPFPRERQAPVLVVGAVYADARLEGVISTYVRRDGDDATRALAGAVAGSRLAAHLHCILTQGIAFAGFNVVDLQALNRELGVPAMAVMRKAPDLDAVRSALLGHVPGGAEKWAIIERTGTPEPLAGVLVQRAGIDRETAAGLIKRLALHGALPEPLRTAHLIAGGVVRGESRGRA
;
A
#
# COMPACT_ATOMS: atom_id res chain seq x y z
N MET A 1 -6.17 17.53 12.47
CA MET A 1 -7.23 17.30 11.47
C MET A 1 -7.69 15.85 11.57
N ARG A 2 -9.00 15.55 11.51
CA ARG A 2 -9.49 14.16 11.57
C ARG A 2 -9.48 13.54 10.17
N LEU A 3 -8.69 12.48 9.99
CA LEU A 3 -8.64 11.70 8.76
C LEU A 3 -9.71 10.60 8.79
N SER A 4 -10.84 10.79 8.11
CA SER A 4 -11.95 9.83 8.06
C SER A 4 -12.02 9.07 6.73
N HIS A 5 -11.69 9.70 5.60
CA HIS A 5 -11.75 9.07 4.28
C HIS A 5 -10.39 8.49 3.90
N VAL A 6 -10.29 7.17 3.84
CA VAL A 6 -9.01 6.48 3.63
C VAL A 6 -9.17 5.38 2.60
N ILE A 7 -8.16 5.24 1.75
CA ILE A 7 -8.04 4.12 0.83
C ILE A 7 -6.93 3.18 1.30
N GLY A 8 -7.19 1.88 1.30
CA GLY A 8 -6.17 0.85 1.47
C GLY A 8 -5.94 0.10 0.17
N PHE A 9 -4.68 -0.08 -0.23
CA PHE A 9 -4.29 -0.85 -1.41
C PHE A 9 -3.58 -2.14 -1.04
N ASP A 10 -3.93 -3.22 -1.75
CA ASP A 10 -3.21 -4.50 -1.74
C ASP A 10 -3.24 -5.14 -3.14
N ASP A 11 -2.21 -5.92 -3.48
CA ASP A 11 -2.15 -6.66 -4.74
C ASP A 11 -2.80 -8.03 -4.65
N ALA A 12 -3.34 -8.46 -5.79
CA ALA A 12 -3.88 -9.79 -5.94
C ALA A 12 -2.76 -10.81 -6.11
N PRO A 13 -3.00 -12.08 -5.73
CA PRO A 13 -2.12 -13.18 -6.10
C PRO A 13 -1.74 -13.18 -7.57
N PHE A 14 -0.46 -13.35 -7.89
CA PHE A 14 0.03 -13.27 -9.26
C PHE A 14 0.93 -14.46 -9.65
N PRO A 15 0.95 -14.82 -10.95
CA PRO A 15 1.80 -15.91 -11.45
C PRO A 15 3.28 -15.52 -11.47
N ARG A 16 4.14 -16.54 -11.62
CA ARG A 16 5.60 -16.36 -11.67
C ARG A 16 6.14 -15.87 -13.03
N GLU A 17 5.27 -15.46 -13.95
CA GLU A 17 5.69 -14.82 -15.19
C GLU A 17 6.23 -13.40 -14.92
N ARG A 18 7.32 -13.01 -15.59
CA ARG A 18 7.90 -11.67 -15.43
C ARG A 18 7.03 -10.64 -16.16
N GLN A 19 6.92 -9.43 -15.58
CA GLN A 19 6.15 -8.31 -16.15
C GLN A 19 4.64 -8.58 -16.35
N ALA A 20 4.12 -9.71 -15.86
CA ALA A 20 2.69 -9.98 -15.90
C ALA A 20 1.91 -8.85 -15.21
N PRO A 21 0.75 -8.45 -15.76
CA PRO A 21 -0.12 -7.49 -15.10
C PRO A 21 -0.65 -8.11 -13.80
N VAL A 22 -0.49 -7.38 -12.70
CA VAL A 22 -0.97 -7.77 -11.38
C VAL A 22 -2.06 -6.80 -10.97
N LEU A 23 -3.24 -7.34 -10.68
CA LEU A 23 -4.37 -6.57 -10.19
C LEU A 23 -4.01 -5.98 -8.82
N VAL A 24 -4.26 -4.68 -8.65
CA VAL A 24 -4.19 -4.00 -7.36
C VAL A 24 -5.57 -3.45 -7.04
N VAL A 25 -6.05 -3.73 -5.84
CA VAL A 25 -7.37 -3.30 -5.37
C VAL A 25 -7.19 -2.21 -4.33
N GLY A 26 -7.98 -1.15 -4.45
CA GLY A 26 -8.11 -0.08 -3.47
C GLY A 26 -9.49 -0.08 -2.83
N ALA A 27 -9.58 -0.30 -1.52
CA ALA A 27 -10.83 -0.21 -0.77
C ALA A 27 -10.92 1.13 -0.03
N VAL A 28 -11.97 1.90 -0.31
CA VAL A 28 -12.18 3.25 0.24
C VAL A 28 -13.18 3.21 1.37
N TYR A 29 -12.79 3.78 2.50
CA TYR A 29 -13.60 3.83 3.71
C TYR A 29 -13.84 5.26 4.15
N ALA A 30 -15.04 5.53 4.69
CA ALA A 30 -15.32 6.66 5.55
C ALA A 30 -15.49 6.14 6.98
N ASP A 31 -14.49 6.39 7.83
CA ASP A 31 -14.33 5.75 9.13
C ASP A 31 -14.45 4.21 9.01
N ALA A 32 -15.50 3.60 9.55
CA ALA A 32 -15.72 2.15 9.53
C ALA A 32 -16.55 1.66 8.32
N ARG A 33 -17.08 2.56 7.49
CA ARG A 33 -17.97 2.21 6.37
C ARG A 33 -17.18 2.12 5.06
N LEU A 34 -17.32 1.00 4.36
CA LEU A 34 -16.85 0.87 2.97
C LEU A 34 -17.71 1.78 2.07
N GLU A 35 -17.08 2.72 1.39
CA GLU A 35 -17.70 3.66 0.45
C GLU A 35 -17.56 3.23 -1.01
N GLY A 36 -16.46 2.54 -1.32
CA GLY A 36 -16.16 2.19 -2.69
C GLY A 36 -14.94 1.31 -2.85
N VAL A 37 -14.81 0.78 -4.05
CA VAL A 37 -13.68 -0.04 -4.46
C VAL A 37 -13.20 0.49 -5.81
N ILE A 38 -11.90 0.67 -5.94
CA ILE A 38 -11.24 0.96 -7.21
C ILE A 38 -10.20 -0.13 -7.49
N SER A 39 -9.76 -0.23 -8.74
CA SER A 39 -8.71 -1.16 -9.13
C SER A 39 -7.82 -0.56 -10.21
N THR A 40 -6.60 -1.11 -10.29
CA THR A 40 -5.63 -0.80 -11.33
C THR A 40 -4.75 -2.03 -11.56
N TYR A 41 -3.82 -1.94 -12.49
CA TYR A 41 -2.81 -2.97 -12.72
C TYR A 41 -1.42 -2.38 -12.58
N VAL A 42 -0.51 -3.18 -12.03
CA VAL A 42 0.92 -2.90 -11.99
C VAL A 42 1.68 -4.03 -12.66
N ARG A 43 2.90 -3.77 -13.13
CA ARG A 43 3.75 -4.84 -13.66
C ARG A 43 4.45 -5.57 -12.52
N ARG A 44 4.49 -6.89 -12.57
CA ARG A 44 5.28 -7.67 -11.62
C ARG A 44 6.76 -7.30 -11.67
N ASP A 45 7.33 -7.00 -10.50
CA ASP A 45 8.69 -6.48 -10.31
C ASP A 45 9.00 -5.20 -11.11
N GLY A 46 7.96 -4.52 -11.63
CA GLY A 46 8.06 -3.30 -12.44
C GLY A 46 8.34 -2.05 -11.62
N ASP A 47 8.26 -0.88 -12.24
CA ASP A 47 8.56 0.44 -11.65
C ASP A 47 7.34 1.39 -11.69
N ASP A 48 6.16 0.85 -11.99
CA ASP A 48 4.95 1.62 -12.27
C ASP A 48 3.96 1.69 -11.11
N ALA A 49 4.22 1.05 -9.96
CA ALA A 49 3.26 1.01 -8.84
C ALA A 49 2.87 2.41 -8.36
N THR A 50 3.83 3.30 -8.13
CA THR A 50 3.57 4.69 -7.69
C THR A 50 2.61 5.41 -8.66
N ARG A 51 2.94 5.41 -9.95
CA ARG A 51 2.12 6.08 -10.98
C ARG A 51 0.76 5.41 -11.16
N ALA A 52 0.69 4.09 -11.09
CA ALA A 52 -0.55 3.34 -11.25
C ALA A 52 -1.52 3.63 -10.10
N LEU A 53 -1.03 3.65 -8.84
CA LEU A 53 -1.83 4.02 -7.67
C LEU A 53 -2.28 5.48 -7.75
N ALA A 54 -1.37 6.39 -8.09
CA ALA A 54 -1.69 7.82 -8.24
C ALA A 54 -2.76 8.06 -9.31
N GLY A 55 -2.58 7.49 -10.50
CA GLY A 55 -3.54 7.59 -11.59
C GLY A 55 -4.90 6.98 -11.25
N ALA A 56 -4.93 5.85 -10.54
CA ALA A 56 -6.17 5.23 -10.11
C ALA A 56 -6.95 6.10 -9.10
N VAL A 57 -6.25 6.70 -8.14
CA VAL A 57 -6.87 7.63 -7.19
C VAL A 57 -7.37 8.87 -7.93
N ALA A 58 -6.51 9.55 -8.70
CA ALA A 58 -6.83 10.80 -9.38
C ALA A 58 -7.96 10.65 -10.41
N GLY A 59 -8.03 9.51 -11.10
CA GLY A 59 -9.11 9.19 -12.05
C GLY A 59 -10.43 8.77 -11.39
N SER A 60 -10.45 8.58 -10.07
CA SER A 60 -11.66 8.17 -9.35
C SER A 60 -12.48 9.38 -8.88
N ARG A 61 -13.80 9.19 -8.80
CA ARG A 61 -14.72 10.16 -8.17
C ARG A 61 -14.46 10.39 -6.67
N LEU A 62 -13.60 9.57 -6.06
CA LEU A 62 -13.32 9.56 -4.63
C LEU A 62 -12.11 10.45 -4.27
N ALA A 63 -11.34 10.89 -5.27
CA ALA A 63 -10.13 11.69 -5.09
C ALA A 63 -10.35 12.95 -4.23
N ALA A 64 -11.43 13.68 -4.50
CA ALA A 64 -11.72 14.97 -3.88
C ALA A 64 -11.94 14.91 -2.35
N HIS A 65 -12.27 13.74 -1.81
CA HIS A 65 -12.58 13.56 -0.40
C HIS A 65 -11.56 12.70 0.33
N LEU A 66 -10.54 12.19 -0.36
CA LEU A 66 -9.56 11.30 0.25
C LEU A 66 -8.66 12.06 1.23
N HIS A 67 -8.46 11.51 2.42
CA HIS A 67 -7.63 12.13 3.46
C HIS A 67 -6.33 11.36 3.71
N CYS A 68 -6.22 10.08 3.32
CA CYS A 68 -5.00 9.29 3.47
C CYS A 68 -5.00 8.05 2.56
N ILE A 69 -3.81 7.63 2.14
CA ILE A 69 -3.56 6.40 1.39
C ILE A 69 -2.78 5.43 2.26
N LEU A 70 -3.24 4.20 2.34
CA LEU A 70 -2.57 3.09 3.00
C LEU A 70 -2.14 2.06 1.98
N THR A 71 -0.95 1.49 2.14
CA THR A 71 -0.48 0.34 1.38
C THR A 71 -0.08 -0.80 2.31
N GLN A 72 -0.29 -2.05 1.88
CA GLN A 72 0.15 -3.23 2.63
C GLN A 72 1.64 -3.51 2.37
N GLY A 73 2.50 -2.81 3.11
CA GLY A 73 3.93 -2.75 2.80
C GLY A 73 4.28 -1.72 1.72
N ILE A 74 5.56 -1.65 1.34
CA ILE A 74 6.09 -0.63 0.42
C ILE A 74 6.24 -1.14 -1.03
N ALA A 75 5.97 -2.41 -1.30
CA ALA A 75 6.13 -2.98 -2.63
C ALA A 75 4.92 -3.83 -2.99
N PHE A 76 4.49 -3.72 -4.24
CA PHE A 76 3.43 -4.52 -4.85
C PHE A 76 4.05 -5.48 -5.86
N ALA A 77 3.35 -6.56 -6.17
CA ALA A 77 3.69 -7.48 -7.24
C ALA A 77 5.16 -7.96 -7.19
N GLY A 78 5.65 -8.26 -5.98
CA GLY A 78 7.07 -8.51 -5.71
C GLY A 78 7.82 -7.23 -5.38
N PHE A 79 8.75 -6.82 -6.24
CA PHE A 79 9.64 -5.67 -6.03
C PHE A 79 9.18 -4.39 -6.74
N ASN A 80 7.88 -4.22 -7.02
CA ASN A 80 7.37 -2.95 -7.57
C ASN A 80 7.16 -1.94 -6.43
N VAL A 81 8.26 -1.26 -6.09
CA VAL A 81 8.36 -0.36 -4.93
C VAL A 81 7.54 0.91 -5.15
N VAL A 82 6.76 1.29 -4.14
CA VAL A 82 5.98 2.52 -4.09
C VAL A 82 6.78 3.60 -3.38
N ASP A 83 6.92 4.76 -4.02
CA ASP A 83 7.48 5.96 -3.42
C ASP A 83 6.35 6.73 -2.69
N LEU A 84 6.28 6.56 -1.36
CA LEU A 84 5.27 7.21 -0.53
C LEU A 84 5.37 8.75 -0.59
N GLN A 85 6.58 9.29 -0.71
CA GLN A 85 6.78 10.73 -0.84
C GLN A 85 6.28 11.25 -2.19
N ALA A 86 6.49 10.50 -3.27
CA ALA A 86 5.94 10.84 -4.58
C ALA A 86 4.42 10.78 -4.57
N LEU A 87 3.81 9.73 -4.01
CA LEU A 87 2.35 9.65 -3.84
C LEU A 87 1.81 10.86 -3.07
N ASN A 88 2.46 11.21 -1.95
CA ASN A 88 2.05 12.34 -1.14
C ASN A 88 2.14 13.68 -1.90
N ARG A 89 3.23 13.90 -2.65
CA ARG A 89 3.40 15.11 -3.46
C ARG A 89 2.40 15.19 -4.60
N GLU A 90 2.15 14.09 -5.30
CA GLU A 90 1.30 14.05 -6.50
C GLU A 90 -0.19 14.21 -6.15
N LEU A 91 -0.64 13.56 -5.09
CA LEU A 91 -2.06 13.56 -4.69
C LEU A 91 -2.40 14.58 -3.61
N GLY A 92 -1.40 15.21 -2.98
CA GLY A 92 -1.60 16.17 -1.90
C GLY A 92 -2.16 15.58 -0.61
N VAL A 93 -2.26 14.25 -0.51
CA VAL A 93 -2.76 13.53 0.67
C VAL A 93 -1.66 12.68 1.30
N PRO A 94 -1.64 12.52 2.63
CA PRO A 94 -0.66 11.66 3.28
C PRO A 94 -0.72 10.20 2.83
N ALA A 95 0.44 9.54 2.80
CA ALA A 95 0.58 8.13 2.44
C ALA A 95 1.33 7.34 3.53
N MET A 96 0.93 6.10 3.77
CA MET A 96 1.52 5.25 4.80
C MET A 96 1.55 3.78 4.38
N ALA A 97 2.74 3.19 4.34
CA ALA A 97 2.88 1.74 4.27
C ALA A 97 2.70 1.15 5.67
N VAL A 98 1.86 0.11 5.79
CA VAL A 98 1.57 -0.57 7.04
C VAL A 98 1.91 -2.06 6.90
N MET A 99 2.66 -2.60 7.85
CA MET A 99 3.11 -3.99 7.84
C MET A 99 3.06 -4.60 9.24
N ARG A 100 2.77 -5.91 9.32
CA ARG A 100 2.69 -6.63 10.60
C ARG A 100 4.05 -7.07 11.13
N LYS A 101 5.01 -7.29 10.24
CA LYS A 101 6.34 -7.79 10.55
C LYS A 101 7.38 -6.97 9.81
N ALA A 102 8.54 -6.79 10.43
CA ALA A 102 9.65 -6.09 9.81
C ALA A 102 10.13 -6.88 8.57
N PRO A 103 10.41 -6.20 7.45
CA PRO A 103 11.10 -6.81 6.33
C PRO A 103 12.56 -7.09 6.72
N ASP A 104 13.13 -8.15 6.18
CA ASP A 104 14.57 -8.37 6.20
C ASP A 104 15.20 -7.44 5.17
N LEU A 105 15.65 -6.25 5.61
CA LEU A 105 16.16 -5.22 4.72
C LEU A 105 17.45 -5.65 4.00
N ASP A 106 18.28 -6.49 4.63
CA ASP A 106 19.51 -6.99 4.01
C ASP A 106 19.20 -8.00 2.89
N ALA A 107 18.23 -8.89 3.11
CA ALA A 107 17.73 -9.80 2.09
C ALA A 107 17.04 -9.04 0.94
N VAL A 108 16.22 -8.04 1.26
CA VAL A 108 15.55 -7.17 0.28
C VAL A 108 16.58 -6.41 -0.56
N ARG A 109 17.59 -5.80 0.07
CA ARG A 109 18.68 -5.10 -0.61
C ARG A 109 19.44 -6.04 -1.55
N SER A 110 19.83 -7.21 -1.06
CA SER A 110 20.57 -8.20 -1.84
C SER A 110 19.77 -8.68 -3.06
N ALA A 111 18.47 -8.95 -2.88
CA ALA A 111 17.60 -9.36 -3.98
C ALA A 111 17.42 -8.25 -5.03
N LEU A 112 17.20 -7.01 -4.59
CA LEU A 112 17.06 -5.85 -5.47
C LEU A 112 18.33 -5.64 -6.31
N LEU A 113 19.49 -5.52 -5.65
CA LEU A 113 20.75 -5.22 -6.31
C LEU A 113 21.27 -6.38 -7.19
N GLY A 114 20.90 -7.63 -6.89
CA GLY A 114 21.38 -8.80 -7.61
C GLY A 114 20.47 -9.30 -8.75
N HIS A 115 19.15 -9.14 -8.65
CA HIS A 115 18.21 -9.93 -9.46
C HIS A 115 17.03 -9.16 -10.05
N VAL A 116 16.85 -7.88 -9.66
CA VAL A 116 15.69 -7.08 -10.05
C VAL A 116 16.12 -5.95 -11.00
N PRO A 117 15.54 -5.85 -12.21
CA PRO A 117 15.77 -4.70 -13.09
C PRO A 117 15.44 -3.38 -12.39
N GLY A 118 16.34 -2.40 -12.47
CA GLY A 118 16.19 -1.12 -11.76
C GLY A 118 16.31 -1.25 -10.22
N GLY A 119 17.00 -2.28 -9.74
CA GLY A 119 17.13 -2.60 -8.32
C GLY A 119 17.75 -1.47 -7.49
N ALA A 120 18.72 -0.74 -8.05
CA ALA A 120 19.38 0.37 -7.36
C ALA A 120 18.42 1.54 -7.12
N GLU A 121 17.61 1.89 -8.13
CA GLU A 121 16.60 2.94 -8.03
C GLU A 121 15.51 2.58 -7.03
N LYS A 122 15.05 1.32 -7.06
CA LYS A 122 14.09 0.79 -6.07
C LYS A 122 14.64 0.82 -4.66
N TRP A 123 15.91 0.44 -4.47
CA TRP A 123 16.57 0.50 -3.17
C TRP A 123 16.69 1.94 -2.66
N ALA A 124 17.05 2.89 -3.54
CA ALA A 124 17.12 4.30 -3.19
C ALA A 124 15.75 4.88 -2.74
N ILE A 125 14.63 4.37 -3.27
CA ILE A 125 13.30 4.70 -2.75
C ILE A 125 13.14 4.17 -1.33
N ILE A 126 13.41 2.88 -1.09
CA ILE A 126 13.29 2.26 0.23
C ILE A 126 14.14 2.99 1.28
N GLU A 127 15.40 3.29 0.97
CA GLU A 127 16.30 4.03 1.85
C GLU A 127 15.76 5.43 2.19
N ARG A 128 15.27 6.16 1.17
CA ARG A 128 14.67 7.49 1.38
C ARG A 128 13.38 7.42 2.19
N THR A 129 12.60 6.35 2.07
CA THR A 129 11.40 6.15 2.90
C THR A 129 11.75 5.84 4.35
N GLY A 130 12.96 5.34 4.62
CA GLY A 130 13.49 5.12 5.96
C GLY A 130 13.00 3.83 6.60
N THR A 131 13.56 3.50 7.77
CA THR A 131 13.26 2.23 8.47
C THR A 131 11.82 2.18 8.98
N PRO A 132 11.10 1.06 8.82
CA PRO A 132 9.78 0.89 9.42
C PRO A 132 9.82 1.07 10.95
N GLU A 133 8.95 1.94 11.48
CA GLU A 133 8.88 2.24 12.91
C GLU A 133 7.66 1.56 13.57
N PRO A 134 7.75 1.15 14.85
CA PRO A 134 6.60 0.62 15.59
C PRO A 134 5.58 1.71 15.92
N LEU A 135 4.34 1.49 15.50
CA LEU A 135 3.23 2.39 15.73
C LEU A 135 1.91 1.62 15.87
N ALA A 136 1.18 1.85 16.97
CA ALA A 136 -0.16 1.30 17.20
C ALA A 136 -0.29 -0.23 16.96
N GLY A 137 0.74 -1.01 17.30
CA GLY A 137 0.71 -2.48 17.17
C GLY A 137 1.14 -3.02 15.80
N VAL A 138 1.57 -2.16 14.88
CA VAL A 138 2.11 -2.49 13.56
C VAL A 138 3.42 -1.74 13.33
N LEU A 139 4.07 -2.02 12.19
CA LEU A 139 5.18 -1.22 11.68
C LEU A 139 4.70 -0.33 10.55
N VAL A 140 5.23 0.89 10.48
CA VAL A 140 4.83 1.85 9.45
C VAL A 140 6.01 2.59 8.84
N GLN A 141 5.81 3.00 7.60
CA GLN A 141 6.59 4.05 6.94
C GLN A 141 5.60 5.11 6.45
N ARG A 142 5.93 6.39 6.61
CA ARG A 142 4.95 7.50 6.47
C ARG A 142 5.50 8.62 5.58
N ALA A 143 4.61 9.26 4.85
CA ALA A 143 4.85 10.51 4.13
C ALA A 143 3.68 11.48 4.33
N GLY A 144 4.00 12.73 4.70
CA GLY A 144 3.00 13.80 4.83
C GLY A 144 2.05 13.70 6.04
N ILE A 145 2.29 12.82 7.01
CA ILE A 145 1.49 12.66 8.24
C ILE A 145 2.41 12.54 9.44
N ASP A 146 2.08 13.18 10.56
CA ASP A 146 2.83 13.05 11.81
C ASP A 146 2.50 11.74 12.54
N ARG A 147 3.34 11.38 13.53
CA ARG A 147 3.24 10.11 14.25
C ARG A 147 1.95 9.99 15.07
N GLU A 148 1.49 11.06 15.68
CA GLU A 148 0.29 11.06 16.54
C GLU A 148 -0.97 10.86 15.69
N THR A 149 -1.12 11.63 14.62
CA THR A 149 -2.23 11.50 13.67
C THR A 149 -2.26 10.12 13.03
N ALA A 150 -1.11 9.58 12.63
CA ALA A 150 -1.00 8.23 12.07
C ALA A 150 -1.40 7.15 13.08
N ALA A 151 -0.93 7.23 14.33
CA ALA A 151 -1.31 6.28 15.38
C ALA A 151 -2.83 6.32 15.65
N GLY A 152 -3.40 7.52 15.72
CA GLY A 152 -4.84 7.70 15.89
C GLY A 152 -5.64 7.13 14.72
N LEU A 153 -5.15 7.29 13.48
CA LEU A 153 -5.78 6.72 12.30
C LEU A 153 -5.78 5.19 12.33
N ILE A 154 -4.63 4.57 12.60
CA ILE A 154 -4.50 3.10 12.67
C ILE A 154 -5.45 2.54 13.73
N LYS A 155 -5.44 3.09 14.95
CA LYS A 155 -6.29 2.62 16.04
C LYS A 155 -7.78 2.68 15.72
N ARG A 156 -8.24 3.70 14.99
CA ARG A 156 -9.65 3.81 14.58
C ARG A 156 -10.03 2.83 13.49
N LEU A 157 -9.12 2.59 12.56
CA LEU A 157 -9.41 1.78 11.38
C LEU A 157 -9.11 0.29 11.60
N ALA A 158 -8.32 -0.09 12.60
CA ALA A 158 -8.02 -1.50 12.90
C ALA A 158 -9.08 -2.09 13.86
N LEU A 159 -10.25 -2.45 13.32
CA LEU A 159 -11.39 -2.93 14.12
C LEU A 159 -11.27 -4.40 14.49
N HIS A 160 -10.89 -5.26 13.54
CA HIS A 160 -10.83 -6.70 13.71
C HIS A 160 -9.44 -7.28 13.42
N GLY A 161 -8.42 -6.72 14.06
CA GLY A 161 -7.04 -7.17 13.94
C GLY A 161 -6.05 -6.03 14.11
N ALA A 162 -4.79 -6.27 13.73
CA ALA A 162 -3.75 -5.25 13.78
C ALA A 162 -3.76 -4.30 12.55
N LEU A 163 -4.27 -4.77 11.41
CA LEU A 163 -4.29 -3.96 10.19
C LEU A 163 -5.57 -3.13 10.07
N PRO A 164 -5.48 -1.90 9.54
CA PRO A 164 -6.65 -1.12 9.14
C PRO A 164 -7.60 -1.88 8.21
N GLU A 165 -8.91 -1.77 8.46
CA GLU A 165 -9.98 -2.36 7.66
C GLU A 165 -9.90 -2.06 6.15
N PRO A 166 -9.45 -0.87 5.69
CA PRO A 166 -9.24 -0.64 4.26
C PRO A 166 -8.20 -1.60 3.64
N LEU A 167 -7.10 -1.89 4.33
CA LEU A 167 -6.09 -2.84 3.85
C LEU A 167 -6.62 -4.28 3.89
N ARG A 168 -7.26 -4.65 5.00
CA ARG A 168 -7.88 -5.98 5.15
C ARG A 168 -8.89 -6.25 4.04
N THR A 169 -9.69 -5.26 3.70
CA THR A 169 -10.74 -5.39 2.67
C THR A 169 -10.16 -5.45 1.27
N ALA A 170 -9.15 -4.62 0.96
CA ALA A 170 -8.43 -4.70 -0.30
C ALA A 170 -7.82 -6.10 -0.51
N HIS A 171 -7.15 -6.65 0.52
CA HIS A 171 -6.59 -8.00 0.49
C HIS A 171 -7.63 -9.08 0.17
N LEU A 172 -8.79 -9.04 0.85
CA LEU A 172 -9.85 -10.02 0.66
C LEU A 172 -10.44 -9.95 -0.74
N ILE A 173 -10.70 -8.74 -1.25
CA ILE A 173 -11.23 -8.56 -2.61
C ILE A 173 -10.19 -9.04 -3.65
N ALA A 174 -8.93 -8.63 -3.51
CA ALA A 174 -7.86 -8.99 -4.42
C ALA A 174 -7.65 -10.51 -4.49
N GLY A 175 -7.64 -11.18 -3.33
CA GLY A 175 -7.58 -12.64 -3.25
C GLY A 175 -8.83 -13.32 -3.83
N GLY A 176 -10.02 -12.86 -3.45
CA GLY A 176 -11.29 -13.46 -3.83
C GLY A 176 -11.59 -13.37 -5.34
N VAL A 177 -11.32 -12.22 -5.96
CA VAL A 177 -11.55 -12.04 -7.41
C VAL A 177 -10.63 -12.92 -8.24
N VAL A 178 -9.38 -13.11 -7.84
CA VAL A 178 -8.41 -13.89 -8.62
C VAL A 178 -8.50 -15.40 -8.36
N ARG A 179 -8.78 -15.82 -7.12
CA ARG A 179 -8.80 -17.25 -6.74
C ARG A 179 -10.20 -17.86 -6.63
N GLY A 180 -11.26 -17.05 -6.74
CA GLY A 180 -12.64 -17.46 -6.46
C GLY A 180 -12.99 -17.49 -4.96
N GLU A 181 -11.99 -17.47 -4.08
CA GLU A 181 -12.13 -17.34 -2.63
C GLU A 181 -10.97 -16.57 -2.02
N SER A 182 -11.27 -15.75 -1.01
CA SER A 182 -10.25 -15.09 -0.20
C SER A 182 -9.82 -16.02 0.92
N ARG A 183 -8.52 -16.09 1.21
CA ARG A 183 -8.01 -16.78 2.41
C ARG A 183 -7.84 -15.77 3.54
N GLY A 184 -8.11 -16.19 4.77
CA GLY A 184 -7.87 -15.35 5.95
C GLY A 184 -6.38 -15.03 6.15
N ARG A 185 -6.11 -13.98 6.93
CA ARG A 185 -4.80 -13.37 7.25
C ARG A 185 -4.32 -12.28 6.26
N ALA A 186 -5.16 -11.27 6.01
CA ALA A 186 -4.66 -9.97 5.57
C ALA A 186 -3.77 -9.36 6.63
#